data_AF-A0A2V5NZ99-F1
#
_entry.id   AF-A0A2V5NZ99-F1
#
_cell.length_a   1.000
_cell.length_b   1.000
_cell.length_c   1.000
_cell.angle_alpha   90.00
_cell.angle_beta   90.00
_cell.angle_gamma   90.00
#
_symmetry.space_group_name_H-M   'P 1'
#
loop_
_entity.id
_entity.type
_entity.pdbx_description
1 polymer ?
#
loop_
_entity_poly.entity_id
_entity_poly.type
_entity_poly.pdbx_seq_one_letter_code
_entity_poly.pdbx_strand_id
1 'polypeptide(L)'
;MFWVSSRLRCALVVLLGLTLSLIAAEPAKPGGVELSKIKARLLTPISTYDGQPSLCLGPQGEVWAGWVAYSHPGGDTVMAACLRNGKWSGSGQSRAPTNRPPHAL
;
A
#
# COMPACT_ATOMS: atom_id res chain seq x y z
N MET A 1 -17.75 -36.07 -51.10
CA MET A 1 -16.86 -36.65 -50.08
C MET A 1 -16.03 -35.50 -49.50
N PHE A 2 -16.47 -34.87 -48.41
CA PHE A 2 -15.77 -33.73 -47.79
C PHE A 2 -15.09 -34.19 -46.51
N TRP A 3 -13.78 -34.45 -46.59
CA TRP A 3 -12.93 -34.86 -45.48
C TRP A 3 -12.45 -33.59 -44.75
N VAL A 4 -13.28 -33.09 -43.83
CA VAL A 4 -12.88 -32.00 -42.93
C VAL A 4 -11.98 -32.59 -41.85
N SER A 5 -10.69 -32.30 -41.94
CA SER A 5 -9.66 -32.83 -41.04
C SER A 5 -9.98 -32.58 -39.56
N SER A 6 -9.98 -33.64 -38.75
CA SER A 6 -10.28 -33.61 -37.31
C SER A 6 -9.36 -32.69 -36.49
N ARG A 7 -8.21 -32.28 -37.03
CA ARG A 7 -7.25 -31.40 -36.34
C ARG A 7 -7.69 -29.94 -36.30
N LEU A 8 -8.50 -29.45 -37.26
CA LEU A 8 -9.01 -28.08 -37.23
C LEU A 8 -10.13 -27.87 -36.21
N ARG A 9 -10.90 -28.93 -35.90
CA ARG A 9 -12.00 -28.86 -34.91
C ARG A 9 -11.49 -28.71 -33.48
N CYS A 10 -10.35 -29.34 -33.14
CA CYS A 10 -9.74 -29.21 -31.81
C CYS A 10 -9.11 -27.82 -31.58
N ALA A 11 -8.44 -27.26 -32.58
CA ALA A 11 -7.78 -25.95 -32.43
C ALA A 11 -8.78 -24.81 -32.21
N LEU A 12 -9.93 -24.85 -32.88
CA LEU A 12 -10.97 -23.81 -32.77
C LEU A 12 -11.67 -23.82 -31.41
N VAL A 13 -11.90 -24.99 -30.82
CA VAL A 13 -12.56 -25.12 -29.50
C VAL A 13 -11.65 -24.63 -28.37
N VAL A 14 -10.33 -24.89 -28.45
CA VAL A 14 -9.36 -24.43 -27.45
C VAL A 14 -9.19 -22.91 -27.49
N LEU A 15 -9.17 -22.30 -28.69
CA LEU A 15 -9.08 -20.86 -28.85
C LEU A 15 -10.34 -20.12 -28.36
N LEU A 16 -11.54 -20.66 -28.63
CA LEU A 16 -12.79 -20.09 -28.11
C LEU A 16 -12.93 -20.24 -26.59
N GLY A 17 -12.39 -21.31 -25.99
CA GLY A 17 -12.36 -21.48 -24.53
C GLY A 17 -11.44 -20.49 -23.82
N LEU A 18 -10.27 -20.19 -24.40
CA LEU A 18 -9.30 -19.26 -23.82
C LEU A 18 -9.73 -17.80 -23.90
N THR A 19 -10.52 -17.41 -24.91
CA THR A 19 -11.03 -16.03 -25.01
C THR A 19 -12.16 -15.72 -24.02
N LEU A 20 -12.90 -16.73 -23.56
CA LEU A 20 -14.06 -16.50 -22.69
C LEU A 20 -13.71 -16.36 -21.20
N SER A 21 -12.55 -16.85 -20.76
CA SER A 21 -12.12 -16.72 -19.36
C SER A 21 -11.50 -15.36 -19.03
N LEU A 22 -11.18 -14.52 -20.01
CA LEU A 22 -10.50 -13.24 -19.78
C LEU A 22 -11.44 -12.06 -19.43
N ILE A 23 -12.76 -12.22 -19.59
CA ILE A 23 -13.71 -11.09 -19.52
C ILE A 23 -14.50 -11.06 -18.19
N ALA A 24 -14.46 -12.10 -17.37
CA ALA A 24 -15.27 -12.18 -16.14
C ALA A 24 -14.48 -11.93 -14.84
N ALA A 25 -13.39 -11.15 -14.89
CA ALA A 25 -12.85 -10.58 -13.66
C ALA A 25 -13.74 -9.39 -13.28
N GLU A 26 -14.79 -9.65 -12.51
CA GLU A 26 -15.57 -8.58 -11.88
C GLU A 26 -14.59 -7.66 -11.14
N PRO A 27 -14.68 -6.33 -11.32
CA PRO A 27 -13.88 -5.41 -10.52
C PRO A 27 -14.20 -5.72 -9.06
N ALA A 28 -13.19 -6.17 -8.31
CA ALA A 28 -13.36 -6.46 -6.90
C ALA A 28 -14.06 -5.27 -6.25
N LYS A 29 -15.29 -5.50 -5.78
CA LYS A 29 -16.08 -4.46 -5.08
C LYS A 29 -15.14 -3.86 -4.03
N PRO A 30 -14.92 -2.54 -4.00
CA PRO A 30 -14.12 -1.95 -2.95
C PRO A 30 -14.78 -2.35 -1.64
N GLY A 31 -14.11 -3.21 -0.88
CA GLY A 31 -14.62 -3.72 0.37
C GLY A 31 -14.92 -2.51 1.24
N GLY A 32 -16.21 -2.30 1.56
CA GLY A 32 -16.61 -1.22 2.45
C GLY A 32 -15.88 -1.41 3.77
N VAL A 33 -15.06 -0.43 4.15
CA VAL A 33 -14.41 -0.44 5.45
C VAL A 33 -15.47 -0.09 6.49
N GLU A 34 -15.86 -1.06 7.30
CA GLU A 34 -16.79 -0.85 8.41
C GLU A 34 -16.07 -0.01 9.50
N LEU A 35 -16.29 1.30 9.48
CA LEU A 35 -15.57 2.26 10.35
C LEU A 35 -15.73 1.93 11.84
N SER A 36 -16.86 1.34 12.25
CA SER A 36 -17.14 0.89 13.62
C SER A 36 -16.15 -0.16 14.14
N LYS A 37 -15.48 -0.89 13.24
CA LYS A 37 -14.47 -1.91 13.59
C LYS A 37 -13.06 -1.35 13.64
N ILE A 38 -12.84 -0.09 13.26
CA ILE A 38 -11.52 0.54 13.33
C ILE A 38 -11.23 0.89 14.78
N LYS A 39 -10.39 0.07 15.43
CA LYS A 39 -9.81 0.41 16.72
C LYS A 39 -8.62 1.35 16.50
N ALA A 40 -8.83 2.64 16.77
CA ALA A 40 -7.74 3.61 16.74
C ALA A 40 -6.60 3.18 17.66
N ARG A 41 -5.37 3.24 17.15
CA ARG A 41 -4.14 3.05 17.92
C ARG A 41 -3.30 4.29 17.74
N LEU A 42 -2.92 4.91 18.84
CA LEU A 42 -1.96 6.00 18.80
C LEU A 42 -0.61 5.46 18.34
N LEU A 43 -0.05 6.09 17.31
CA LEU A 43 1.29 5.80 16.83
C LEU A 43 2.33 6.67 17.53
N THR A 44 1.91 7.76 18.17
CA THR A 44 2.76 8.68 18.94
C THR A 44 2.27 8.78 20.39
N PRO A 45 3.09 9.27 21.33
CA PRO A 45 2.63 9.50 22.70
C PRO A 45 1.40 10.41 22.75
N ILE A 46 0.50 10.20 23.71
CA ILE A 46 -0.74 11.01 23.83
C ILE A 46 -0.46 12.52 24.07
N SER A 47 0.75 12.87 24.50
CA SER A 47 1.20 14.24 24.71
C SER A 47 1.61 14.96 23.42
N THR A 48 1.57 14.30 22.26
CA THR A 48 1.92 14.89 20.97
C THR A 48 0.69 15.15 20.11
N TYR A 49 0.74 16.22 19.33
CA TYR A 49 -0.24 16.49 18.28
C TYR A 49 0.35 16.02 16.93
N ASP A 50 -0.37 15.19 16.19
CA ASP A 50 0.07 14.71 14.87
C ASP A 50 -0.57 15.52 13.74
N GLY A 51 0.23 15.92 12.75
CA GLY A 51 -0.23 16.66 11.59
C GLY A 51 0.55 16.37 10.32
N GLN A 52 0.06 16.92 9.20
CA GLN A 52 0.68 16.82 7.87
C GLN A 52 0.94 15.37 7.40
N PRO A 53 -0.09 14.50 7.37
CA PRO A 53 0.10 13.13 6.93
C PRO A 53 0.42 13.07 5.44
N SER A 54 1.32 12.16 5.08
CA SER A 54 1.65 11.79 3.71
C SER A 54 1.71 10.27 3.59
N LEU A 55 1.26 9.73 2.46
CA LEU A 55 1.23 8.29 2.19
C LEU A 55 1.92 7.98 0.87
N CYS A 56 2.67 6.87 0.82
CA CYS A 56 3.17 6.32 -0.44
C CYS A 56 3.17 4.78 -0.41
N LEU A 57 3.26 4.18 -1.59
CA LEU A 57 3.44 2.74 -1.76
C LEU A 57 4.93 2.42 -1.85
N GLY A 58 5.36 1.39 -1.13
CA GLY A 58 6.68 0.81 -1.27
C GLY A 58 6.74 -0.21 -2.41
N PRO A 59 7.96 -0.63 -2.79
CA PRO A 59 8.18 -1.50 -3.94
C PRO A 59 7.62 -2.92 -3.80
N GLN A 60 7.30 -3.37 -2.58
CA GLN A 60 6.66 -4.67 -2.34
C GLN A 60 5.17 -4.56 -2.00
N GLY A 61 4.55 -3.41 -2.28
CA GLY A 61 3.13 -3.16 -2.03
C GLY A 61 2.81 -2.80 -0.57
N GLU A 62 3.81 -2.56 0.26
CA GLU A 62 3.60 -1.97 1.59
C GLU A 62 3.11 -0.51 1.48
N VAL A 63 2.39 -0.03 2.49
CA VAL A 63 2.01 1.38 2.60
C VAL A 63 2.91 2.05 3.63
N TRP A 64 3.56 3.12 3.24
CA TRP A 64 4.31 3.99 4.15
C TRP A 64 3.49 5.22 4.50
N ALA A 65 3.43 5.55 5.79
CA ALA A 65 2.86 6.78 6.29
C ALA A 65 3.97 7.62 6.93
N GLY A 66 4.03 8.90 6.58
CA GLY A 66 4.88 9.91 7.22
C GLY A 66 4.03 11.04 7.77
N TRP A 67 4.42 11.61 8.92
CA TRP A 67 3.73 12.74 9.54
C TRP A 67 4.69 13.54 10.44
N VAL A 68 4.25 14.71 10.89
CA VAL A 68 4.95 15.52 11.89
C VAL A 68 4.26 15.36 13.23
N ALA A 69 5.01 14.96 14.26
CA ALA A 69 4.58 14.93 15.65
C ALA A 69 5.09 16.20 16.35
N TYR A 70 4.16 17.07 16.74
CA TYR A 70 4.41 18.32 17.45
C TYR A 70 4.37 18.06 18.96
N SER A 71 5.43 18.43 19.68
CA SER A 71 5.50 18.29 21.13
C SER A 71 5.97 19.60 21.78
N HIS A 72 5.37 19.98 22.91
CA HIS A 72 5.84 21.12 23.71
C HIS A 72 6.24 20.63 25.10
N PRO A 73 7.46 20.98 25.59
CA PRO A 73 8.49 21.81 24.96
C PRO A 73 9.43 21.03 24.02
N GLY A 74 9.16 19.76 23.71
CA GLY A 74 10.10 18.86 23.03
C GLY A 74 10.39 19.14 21.55
N GLY A 75 9.65 20.03 20.91
CA GLY A 75 9.78 20.36 19.50
C GLY A 75 9.12 19.34 18.57
N ASP A 76 9.39 19.50 17.28
CA ASP A 76 8.74 18.75 16.21
C ASP A 76 9.60 17.57 15.75
N THR A 77 8.96 16.43 15.49
CA THR A 77 9.64 15.21 15.05
C THR A 77 8.97 14.63 13.81
N VAL A 78 9.78 14.28 12.81
CA VAL A 78 9.29 13.55 11.63
C VAL A 78 9.17 12.07 11.95
N MET A 79 7.97 11.55 11.80
CA MET A 79 7.62 10.17 12.11
C MET A 79 7.33 9.38 10.85
N ALA A 80 7.56 8.07 10.89
CA ALA A 80 7.15 7.15 9.84
C ALA A 80 6.67 5.81 10.40
N ALA A 81 5.73 5.18 9.70
CA ALA A 81 5.29 3.81 9.94
C ALA A 81 5.00 3.08 8.62
N CYS A 82 5.20 1.77 8.62
CA CYS A 82 4.97 0.90 7.47
C CYS A 82 3.83 -0.08 7.77
N LEU A 83 2.84 -0.16 6.89
CA LEU A 83 1.81 -1.20 6.89
C LEU A 83 2.26 -2.36 6.01
N ARG A 84 2.48 -3.52 6.61
CA ARG A 84 2.79 -4.76 5.92
C ARG A 84 1.92 -5.88 6.45
N ASN A 85 1.33 -6.69 5.56
CA ASN A 85 0.47 -7.81 5.93
C ASN A 85 -0.67 -7.41 6.89
N GLY A 86 -1.30 -6.26 6.65
CA GLY A 86 -2.40 -5.74 7.47
C GLY A 86 -1.99 -5.24 8.86
N LYS A 87 -0.69 -5.11 9.16
CA LYS A 87 -0.17 -4.64 10.45
C LYS A 87 0.78 -3.46 10.27
N TRP A 88 0.53 -2.38 11.03
CA TRP A 88 1.44 -1.25 11.12
C TRP A 88 2.65 -1.62 11.99
N SER A 89 3.84 -1.19 11.56
CA SER A 89 5.02 -1.12 12.42
C SER A 89 4.78 -0.14 13.57
N GLY A 90 5.56 -0.25 14.65
CA GLY A 90 5.69 0.87 15.58
C GLY A 90 6.15 2.12 14.83
N SER A 91 5.78 3.32 15.32
CA SER A 91 6.32 4.54 14.75
C SER A 91 7.80 4.65 15.09
N GLY A 92 8.61 4.97 14.09
CA GLY A 92 10.01 5.31 14.27
C GLY A 92 10.23 6.79 13.96
N GLN A 93 11.16 7.41 14.68
CA GLN A 93 11.71 8.68 14.19
C GLN A 93 12.44 8.40 12.87
N SER A 94 12.04 9.11 11.81
CA SER A 94 12.83 9.09 10.59
C SER A 94 14.08 9.92 10.84
N ARG A 95 15.18 9.25 11.21
CA ARG A 95 16.50 9.89 11.14
C ARG A 95 16.81 10.09 9.66
N ALA A 96 16.58 11.29 9.14
CA ALA A 96 17.22 11.70 7.91
C ALA A 96 18.75 11.55 8.12
N PRO A 97 19.49 10.85 7.23
CA PRO A 97 20.93 10.91 7.26
C PRO A 97 21.34 12.38 7.09
N THR A 98 21.94 12.97 8.13
CA THR A 98 22.38 14.35 8.09
C THR A 98 23.61 14.46 7.19
N ASN A 99 23.41 14.58 5.88
CA ASN A 99 24.43 15.04 4.94
C ASN A 99 24.61 16.57 5.04
N ARG A 100 24.58 17.13 6.25
CA ARG A 100 24.90 18.55 6.45
C ARG A 100 26.43 18.61 6.54
N PRO A 101 27.14 19.20 5.56
CA PRO A 101 28.57 19.43 5.71
C PRO A 101 28.79 20.30 6.96
N PRO A 102 29.84 20.05 7.75
CA PRO A 102 30.18 20.93 8.86
C PRO A 102 30.30 22.35 8.31
N HIS A 103 29.60 23.28 8.95
CA HIS A 103 29.68 24.70 8.63
C HIS A 103 31.15 25.09 8.54
N ALA A 104 31.58 25.50 7.35
CA ALA A 104 32.82 26.24 7.20
C ALA A 104 32.61 27.60 7.89
N LEU A 105 33.13 27.73 9.10
CA LEU A 105 33.47 28.98 9.76
C LEU A 105 34.88 28.83 10.33
#